data_AF-A0A8C0GT34-F1
#
_entry.id   AF-A0A8C0GT34-F1
#
_cell.length_a   1.000
_cell.length_b   1.000
_cell.length_c   1.000
_cell.angle_alpha   90.00
_cell.angle_beta   90.00
_cell.angle_gamma   90.00
#
_symmetry.space_group_name_H-M   'P 1'
#
loop_
_entity.id
_entity.type
_entity.pdbx_description
1 polymer ?
#
loop_
_entity_poly.entity_id
_entity_poly.type
_entity_poly.pdbx_seq_one_letter_code
_entity_poly.pdbx_strand_id
1 'polypeptide(L)'
;TFLSGSGLVRTLWFIVITFVLSDNQILSTKPGREESLWCTVRNNSRAEELRWYQGDGTVNLKDGNKMNTTNICILPVSKTDNGVSFTCKLVRNESIQISVTLDVQFPPLLTGEDPPPVEEKNDVKLTCHVNSNPQAEMAWYKDNSPLTLKRGRYQIHHTSEVFQLTIKKVEKSDNGTYTCEAKSVLGEMRKEFHLTVEDRKPAFPLEAIIAAIVVVLLTIIFGIVARREKIFKVIKTSVNQKT
;
A
#
# COMPACT_ATOMS: atom_id res chain seq x y z
N THR A 1 16.46 -64.47 27.73
CA THR A 1 17.71 -64.46 26.94
C THR A 1 17.67 -63.24 26.05
N PHE A 2 18.63 -62.33 26.21
CA PHE A 2 18.73 -61.05 25.49
C PHE A 2 19.06 -61.23 24.00
N LEU A 3 18.59 -60.27 23.18
CA LEU A 3 19.29 -59.51 22.10
C LEU A 3 18.18 -58.79 21.29
N SER A 4 17.96 -57.49 21.44
CA SER A 4 18.67 -56.34 20.82
C SER A 4 18.43 -56.18 19.31
N GLY A 5 17.99 -54.98 18.90
CA GLY A 5 17.91 -54.52 17.50
C GLY A 5 16.60 -53.77 17.19
N SER A 6 16.49 -52.50 17.56
CA SER A 6 16.72 -51.33 16.67
C SER A 6 15.66 -51.15 15.58
N GLY A 7 14.87 -50.09 15.71
CA GLY A 7 14.02 -49.61 14.62
C GLY A 7 12.78 -48.87 15.10
N LEU A 8 12.95 -47.77 15.84
CA LEU A 8 11.93 -46.72 15.90
C LEU A 8 11.85 -46.11 14.48
N VAL A 9 11.13 -46.78 13.59
CA VAL A 9 10.65 -46.16 12.36
C VAL A 9 9.64 -45.13 12.85
N ARG A 10 10.10 -43.88 12.94
CA ARG A 10 9.24 -42.71 13.05
C ARG A 10 8.22 -42.85 11.93
N THR A 11 7.03 -43.30 12.28
CA THR A 11 5.84 -43.22 11.46
C THR A 11 5.60 -41.74 11.28
N LEU A 12 6.24 -41.18 10.24
CA LEU A 12 5.84 -39.92 9.64
C LEU A 12 4.39 -40.15 9.26
N TRP A 13 3.50 -39.53 10.03
CA TRP A 13 2.13 -39.30 9.65
C TRP A 13 2.14 -38.42 8.40
N PHE A 14 2.54 -38.97 7.25
CA PHE A 14 1.98 -38.54 5.99
C PHE A 14 0.54 -39.03 6.04
N ILE A 15 -0.31 -38.22 6.64
CA ILE A 15 -1.72 -38.26 6.31
C ILE A 15 -1.75 -37.85 4.83
N VAL A 16 -1.57 -38.82 3.94
CA VAL A 16 -2.03 -38.69 2.57
C VAL A 16 -3.53 -38.66 2.73
N ILE A 17 -4.08 -37.48 2.99
CA ILE A 17 -5.50 -37.26 2.86
C ILE A 17 -5.73 -37.44 1.36
N THR A 18 -6.08 -38.66 0.95
CA THR A 18 -6.71 -38.90 -0.34
C THR A 18 -8.07 -38.20 -0.25
N PHE A 19 -8.07 -36.89 -0.44
CA PHE A 19 -9.30 -36.14 -0.65
C PHE A 19 -9.90 -36.74 -1.91
N VAL A 20 -10.95 -37.53 -1.73
CA VAL A 20 -11.78 -37.87 -2.87
C VAL A 20 -12.53 -36.60 -3.22
N LEU A 21 -12.05 -35.92 -4.25
CA LEU A 21 -12.63 -34.70 -4.78
C LEU A 21 -14.06 -35.00 -5.27
N SER A 22 -15.07 -34.69 -4.44
CA SER A 22 -16.50 -34.73 -4.82
C SER A 22 -17.05 -33.36 -5.19
N ASP A 23 -16.44 -32.29 -4.65
CA ASP A 23 -16.86 -30.90 -4.80
C ASP A 23 -15.63 -29.99 -4.90
N ASN A 24 -15.80 -28.78 -5.45
CA ASN A 24 -14.73 -27.79 -5.50
C ASN A 24 -14.14 -27.54 -4.10
N GLN A 25 -12.81 -27.52 -4.01
CA GLN A 25 -12.08 -27.42 -2.75
C GLN A 25 -11.31 -26.12 -2.62
N ILE A 26 -11.03 -25.74 -1.38
CA ILE A 26 -10.07 -24.69 -1.03
C ILE A 26 -8.90 -25.34 -0.30
N LEU A 27 -7.68 -25.16 -0.81
CA LEU A 27 -6.46 -25.62 -0.15
C LEU A 27 -5.79 -24.43 0.55
N SER A 28 -5.93 -24.35 1.87
CA SER A 28 -5.23 -23.35 2.67
C SER A 28 -3.78 -23.76 2.91
N THR A 29 -2.83 -22.89 2.55
CA THR A 29 -1.39 -23.11 2.73
C THR A 29 -0.65 -21.82 3.09
N LYS A 30 0.68 -21.86 3.20
CA LYS A 30 1.56 -20.72 3.51
C LYS A 30 2.64 -20.56 2.43
N PRO A 31 3.15 -19.34 2.21
CA PRO A 31 4.24 -19.11 1.26
C PRO A 31 5.49 -19.95 1.59
N GLY A 32 6.21 -20.37 0.56
CA GLY A 32 7.43 -21.17 0.64
C GLY A 32 7.20 -22.67 0.80
N ARG A 33 5.95 -23.12 0.92
CA ARG A 33 5.62 -24.56 0.96
C ARG A 33 5.57 -25.18 -0.43
N GLU A 34 5.77 -26.49 -0.43
CA GLU A 34 5.55 -27.36 -1.57
C GLU A 34 4.17 -27.98 -1.44
N GLU A 35 3.29 -27.77 -2.43
CA GLU A 35 1.94 -28.31 -2.38
C GLU A 35 1.65 -29.15 -3.63
N SER A 36 1.02 -30.31 -3.44
CA SER A 36 0.62 -31.20 -4.53
C SER A 36 -0.88 -31.38 -4.56
N LEU A 37 -1.49 -31.03 -5.69
CA LEU A 37 -2.90 -31.23 -5.98
C LEU A 37 -3.08 -32.56 -6.71
N TRP A 38 -4.07 -33.36 -6.30
CA TRP A 38 -4.32 -34.68 -6.85
C TRP A 38 -5.75 -34.76 -7.38
N CYS A 39 -5.90 -35.31 -8.59
CA CYS A 39 -7.18 -35.57 -9.23
C CYS A 39 -7.21 -37.00 -9.72
N THR A 40 -8.27 -37.72 -9.36
CA THR A 40 -8.46 -39.12 -9.74
C THR A 40 -9.93 -39.37 -10.04
N VAL A 41 -10.22 -40.32 -10.94
CA VAL A 41 -11.59 -40.72 -11.28
C VAL A 41 -11.82 -42.13 -10.76
N ARG A 42 -12.86 -42.31 -9.94
CA ARG A 42 -13.24 -43.63 -9.41
C ARG A 42 -13.58 -44.58 -10.58
N ASN A 43 -13.15 -45.84 -10.48
CA ASN A 43 -13.38 -46.88 -11.49
C ASN A 43 -12.81 -46.59 -12.89
N ASN A 44 -11.93 -45.60 -13.05
CA ASN A 44 -11.23 -45.36 -14.31
C ASN A 44 -9.79 -45.86 -14.22
N SER A 45 -9.42 -46.79 -15.09
CA SER A 45 -8.08 -47.39 -15.18
C SER A 45 -7.09 -46.53 -15.98
N ARG A 46 -7.52 -45.44 -16.61
CA ARG A 46 -6.66 -44.59 -17.47
C ARG A 46 -6.57 -43.16 -16.94
N ALA A 47 -5.46 -42.88 -16.25
CA ALA A 47 -5.07 -41.54 -15.82
C ALA A 47 -4.86 -40.55 -16.99
N GLU A 48 -4.59 -41.04 -18.20
CA GLU A 48 -4.34 -40.21 -19.39
C GLU A 48 -5.57 -39.44 -19.90
N GLU A 49 -6.76 -39.77 -19.39
CA GLU A 49 -8.01 -39.08 -19.74
C GLU A 49 -8.25 -37.81 -18.93
N LEU A 50 -7.37 -37.47 -17.99
CA LEU A 50 -7.48 -36.27 -17.16
C LEU A 50 -6.56 -35.17 -17.66
N ARG A 51 -7.06 -33.94 -17.65
CA ARG A 51 -6.27 -32.75 -17.98
C ARG A 51 -6.57 -31.63 -17.00
N TRP A 52 -5.51 -30.93 -16.61
CA TRP A 52 -5.64 -29.76 -15.75
C TRP A 52 -5.64 -28.45 -16.54
N TYR A 53 -6.34 -27.48 -15.97
CA TYR A 53 -6.56 -26.13 -16.49
C TYR A 53 -6.36 -25.11 -15.38
N GLN A 54 -5.94 -23.90 -15.74
CA GLN A 54 -5.82 -22.76 -14.83
C GLN A 54 -6.66 -21.62 -15.41
N GLY A 55 -7.71 -21.21 -14.70
CA GLY A 55 -8.73 -20.33 -15.29
C GLY A 55 -9.46 -21.00 -16.47
N ASP A 56 -9.52 -20.30 -17.61
CA ASP A 56 -10.10 -20.79 -18.88
C ASP A 56 -9.07 -21.49 -19.80
N GLY A 57 -7.77 -21.37 -19.48
CA GLY A 57 -6.67 -21.85 -20.30
C GLY A 57 -5.92 -23.06 -19.76
N THR A 58 -4.85 -23.44 -20.47
CA THR A 58 -3.89 -24.45 -20.02
C THR A 58 -3.12 -23.97 -18.80
N VAL A 59 -2.72 -24.89 -17.93
CA VAL A 59 -1.88 -24.56 -16.77
C VAL A 59 -0.55 -23.99 -17.24
N ASN A 60 -0.26 -22.75 -16.84
CA ASN A 60 1.05 -22.14 -17.05
C ASN A 60 1.92 -22.45 -15.82
N LEU A 61 2.82 -23.42 -15.96
CA LEU A 61 3.70 -23.82 -14.87
C LEU A 61 4.77 -22.74 -14.65
N LYS A 62 4.93 -22.31 -13.39
CA LYS A 62 6.10 -21.53 -12.96
C LYS A 62 7.32 -22.46 -12.92
N ASP A 63 8.52 -21.88 -12.98
CA ASP A 63 9.77 -22.64 -12.89
C ASP A 63 9.81 -23.49 -11.61
N GLY A 64 10.08 -24.79 -11.78
CA GLY A 64 10.11 -25.76 -10.68
C GLY A 64 8.79 -26.52 -10.46
N ASN A 65 7.66 -26.00 -10.93
CA ASN A 65 6.39 -26.74 -10.88
C ASN A 65 6.46 -27.99 -11.78
N LYS A 66 5.85 -29.09 -11.33
CA LYS A 66 5.78 -30.35 -12.08
C LYS A 66 4.33 -30.76 -12.23
N MET A 67 3.93 -31.21 -13.41
CA MET A 67 2.58 -31.66 -13.67
C MET A 67 2.59 -32.97 -14.45
N ASN A 68 1.69 -33.86 -14.07
CA ASN A 68 1.24 -34.98 -14.89
C ASN A 68 -0.30 -34.96 -14.95
N THR A 69 -0.91 -36.01 -15.49
CA THR A 69 -2.37 -36.03 -15.70
C THR A 69 -3.19 -36.12 -14.40
N THR A 70 -2.61 -36.63 -13.31
CA THR A 70 -3.30 -36.81 -12.01
C THR A 70 -2.81 -35.87 -10.93
N ASN A 71 -1.63 -35.27 -11.10
CA ASN A 71 -0.97 -34.49 -10.06
C ASN A 71 -0.39 -33.19 -10.64
N ILE A 72 -0.62 -32.08 -9.94
CA ILE A 72 0.15 -30.84 -10.08
C ILE A 72 0.91 -30.59 -8.79
N CYS A 73 2.22 -30.43 -8.90
CA CYS A 73 3.12 -30.01 -7.84
C CYS A 73 3.50 -28.53 -8.05
N ILE A 74 3.24 -27.71 -7.04
CA ILE A 74 3.39 -26.25 -7.05
C ILE A 74 4.53 -25.89 -6.11
N LEU A 75 5.63 -25.35 -6.67
CA LEU A 75 6.92 -25.16 -6.02
C LEU A 75 7.58 -23.81 -6.39
N PRO A 76 8.03 -23.01 -5.40
CA PRO A 76 7.43 -22.84 -4.08
C PRO A 76 6.15 -22.01 -4.19
N VAL A 77 5.14 -22.32 -3.37
CA VAL A 77 3.92 -21.50 -3.29
C VAL A 77 4.29 -20.08 -2.90
N SER A 78 3.85 -19.09 -3.66
CA SER A 78 4.09 -17.67 -3.40
C SER A 78 2.81 -16.97 -2.93
N LYS A 79 2.94 -15.76 -2.38
CA LYS A 79 1.78 -14.93 -2.02
C LYS A 79 0.89 -14.60 -3.23
N THR A 80 1.45 -14.57 -4.45
CA THR A 80 0.70 -14.26 -5.68
C THR A 80 -0.10 -15.44 -6.20
N ASP A 81 0.08 -16.63 -5.62
CA ASP A 81 -0.74 -17.81 -5.93
C ASP A 81 -2.09 -17.80 -5.19
N ASN A 82 -2.34 -16.83 -4.30
CA ASN A 82 -3.60 -16.71 -3.59
C ASN A 82 -4.78 -16.50 -4.55
N GLY A 83 -5.84 -17.29 -4.40
CA GLY A 83 -7.03 -17.25 -5.25
C GLY A 83 -6.89 -17.96 -6.61
N VAL A 84 -5.69 -18.47 -6.95
CA VAL A 84 -5.49 -19.25 -8.18
C VAL A 84 -6.28 -20.55 -8.08
N SER A 85 -7.04 -20.87 -9.12
CA SER A 85 -7.82 -22.10 -9.23
C SER A 85 -7.25 -23.04 -10.29
N PHE A 86 -7.08 -24.30 -9.89
CA PHE A 86 -6.68 -25.40 -10.78
C PHE A 86 -7.88 -26.32 -10.98
N THR A 87 -8.29 -26.47 -12.24
CA THR A 87 -9.44 -27.29 -12.61
C THR A 87 -8.99 -28.55 -13.33
N CYS A 88 -9.28 -29.70 -12.75
CA CYS A 88 -9.10 -30.99 -13.39
C CYS A 88 -10.38 -31.36 -14.15
N LYS A 89 -10.27 -31.62 -15.45
CA LYS A 89 -11.37 -32.01 -16.33
C LYS A 89 -11.14 -33.40 -16.90
N LEU A 90 -12.22 -34.15 -17.08
CA LEU A 90 -12.20 -35.40 -17.81
C LEU A 90 -12.31 -35.13 -19.32
N VAL A 91 -11.29 -35.51 -20.10
CA VAL A 91 -11.20 -35.21 -21.54
C VAL A 91 -12.39 -35.75 -22.34
N ARG A 92 -12.86 -36.96 -22.01
CA ARG A 92 -14.01 -37.59 -22.70
C ARG A 92 -15.36 -36.99 -22.33
N ASN A 93 -15.44 -36.24 -21.22
CA ASN A 93 -16.66 -35.61 -20.76
C ASN A 93 -16.30 -34.42 -19.86
N GLU A 94 -16.09 -33.25 -20.48
CA GLU A 94 -15.64 -32.04 -19.78
C GLU A 94 -16.65 -31.52 -18.75
N SER A 95 -17.90 -31.97 -18.77
CA SER A 95 -18.88 -31.68 -17.72
C SER A 95 -18.49 -32.30 -16.37
N ILE A 96 -17.63 -33.33 -16.37
CA ILE A 96 -17.04 -33.90 -15.16
C ILE A 96 -15.73 -33.16 -14.89
N GLN A 97 -15.79 -32.23 -13.94
CA GLN A 97 -14.65 -31.43 -13.54
C GLN A 97 -14.67 -31.12 -12.05
N ILE A 98 -13.50 -30.78 -11.52
CA ILE A 98 -13.34 -30.33 -10.15
C ILE A 98 -12.25 -29.27 -10.06
N SER A 99 -12.50 -28.25 -9.26
CA SER A 99 -11.57 -27.14 -9.07
C SER A 99 -11.01 -27.15 -7.65
N VAL A 100 -9.72 -26.85 -7.52
CA VAL A 100 -9.08 -26.55 -6.24
C VAL A 100 -8.54 -25.13 -6.31
N THR A 101 -9.03 -24.28 -5.41
CA THR A 101 -8.57 -22.90 -5.26
C THR A 101 -7.57 -22.81 -4.12
N LEU A 102 -6.43 -22.17 -4.35
CA LEU A 102 -5.44 -21.94 -3.32
C LEU A 102 -5.84 -20.76 -2.44
N ASP A 103 -5.75 -20.95 -1.12
CA ASP A 103 -5.85 -19.90 -0.12
C ASP A 103 -4.48 -19.77 0.57
N VAL A 104 -3.65 -18.85 0.09
CA VAL A 104 -2.27 -18.69 0.58
C VAL A 104 -2.28 -17.67 1.72
N GLN A 105 -2.16 -18.17 2.94
CA GLN A 105 -2.28 -17.40 4.16
C GLN A 105 -0.92 -16.89 4.66
N PHE A 106 -0.84 -15.61 5.02
CA PHE A 106 0.37 -14.95 5.51
C PHE A 106 0.03 -13.74 6.41
N PRO A 107 0.89 -13.42 7.41
CA PRO A 107 0.68 -12.29 8.30
C PRO A 107 0.71 -10.96 7.52
N PRO A 108 0.12 -9.89 8.08
CA PRO A 108 0.11 -8.58 7.43
C PRO A 108 1.53 -8.09 7.15
N LEU A 109 1.71 -7.40 6.03
CA LEU A 109 2.92 -6.67 5.70
C LEU A 109 2.52 -5.23 5.37
N LEU A 110 3.18 -4.27 6.00
CA LEU A 110 2.91 -2.84 5.85
C LEU A 110 4.07 -2.12 5.20
N THR A 111 3.78 -1.27 4.23
CA THR A 111 4.77 -0.38 3.60
C THR A 111 4.19 1.03 3.42
N GLY A 112 5.07 2.02 3.39
CA GLY A 112 4.69 3.42 3.29
C GLY A 112 5.89 4.33 3.51
N GLU A 113 5.79 5.55 3.00
CA GLU A 113 6.82 6.58 3.07
C GLU A 113 6.36 7.76 3.91
N ASP A 114 7.30 8.39 4.61
CA ASP A 114 7.04 9.63 5.35
C ASP A 114 6.62 10.73 4.36
N PRO A 115 5.60 11.55 4.69
CA PRO A 115 5.28 12.70 3.87
C PRO A 115 6.41 13.74 3.94
N PRO A 116 6.59 14.56 2.90
CA PRO A 116 7.45 15.74 3.03
C PRO A 116 6.87 16.71 4.09
N PRO A 117 7.70 17.61 4.64
CA PRO A 117 7.22 18.70 5.48
C PRO A 117 6.09 19.48 4.79
N VAL A 118 5.04 19.81 5.53
CA VAL A 118 3.84 20.46 5.01
C VAL A 118 3.60 21.79 5.69
N GLU A 119 3.33 22.84 4.92
CA GLU A 119 2.97 24.14 5.49
C GLU A 119 1.55 24.12 6.08
N GLU A 120 1.34 24.88 7.16
CA GLU A 120 0.02 25.05 7.77
C GLU A 120 -1.07 25.43 6.75
N LYS A 121 -2.29 24.91 7.00
CA LYS A 121 -3.51 25.09 6.18
C LYS A 121 -3.53 24.31 4.86
N ASN A 122 -2.45 23.61 4.50
CA ASN A 122 -2.47 22.63 3.42
C ASN A 122 -3.03 21.29 3.88
N ASP A 123 -3.31 20.40 2.93
CA ASP A 123 -3.76 19.04 3.21
C ASP A 123 -2.55 18.08 3.11
N VAL A 124 -2.50 17.05 3.94
CA VAL A 124 -1.49 15.98 3.87
C VAL A 124 -2.17 14.61 3.82
N LYS A 125 -1.52 13.66 3.15
CA LYS A 125 -1.97 12.27 3.06
C LYS A 125 -0.87 11.33 3.52
N LEU A 126 -1.20 10.47 4.48
CA LEU A 126 -0.38 9.34 4.90
C LEU A 126 -0.95 8.08 4.24
N THR A 127 -0.15 7.37 3.47
CA THR A 127 -0.59 6.19 2.72
C THR A 127 0.15 4.96 3.22
N CYS A 128 -0.60 4.07 3.86
CA CYS A 128 -0.10 2.79 4.34
C CYS A 128 -0.63 1.68 3.43
N HIS A 129 0.27 1.01 2.72
CA HIS A 129 -0.07 -0.14 1.90
C HIS A 129 -0.08 -1.38 2.78
N VAL A 130 -1.10 -2.20 2.63
CA VAL A 130 -1.29 -3.45 3.37
C VAL A 130 -1.35 -4.62 2.42
N ASN A 131 -0.57 -5.65 2.72
CA ASN A 131 -0.67 -6.95 2.07
C ASN A 131 -0.86 -8.03 3.14
N SER A 132 -2.05 -8.61 3.20
CA SER A 132 -2.44 -9.60 4.22
C SER A 132 -3.45 -10.59 3.66
N ASN A 133 -3.29 -11.88 3.99
CA ASN A 133 -4.36 -12.86 3.83
C ASN A 133 -4.37 -13.82 5.04
N PRO A 134 -5.44 -13.92 5.84
CA PRO A 134 -6.72 -13.21 5.71
C PRO A 134 -6.58 -11.68 5.81
N GLN A 135 -7.60 -10.96 5.34
CA GLN A 135 -7.64 -9.49 5.39
C GLN A 135 -7.46 -9.00 6.83
N ALA A 136 -6.54 -8.04 7.03
CA ALA A 136 -6.27 -7.45 8.32
C ALA A 136 -7.27 -6.33 8.68
N GLU A 137 -7.55 -6.20 9.98
CA GLU A 137 -8.20 -5.04 10.54
C GLU A 137 -7.20 -3.90 10.70
N MET A 138 -7.55 -2.72 10.18
CA MET A 138 -6.65 -1.56 10.11
C MET A 138 -7.05 -0.47 11.10
N ALA A 139 -6.07 0.13 11.77
CA ALA A 139 -6.28 1.27 12.67
C ALA A 139 -5.16 2.30 12.58
N TRP A 140 -5.50 3.58 12.74
CA TRP A 140 -4.53 4.67 12.85
C TRP A 140 -4.37 5.10 14.30
N TYR A 141 -3.14 5.42 14.68
CA TYR A 141 -2.76 6.00 15.95
C TYR A 141 -1.99 7.29 15.70
N LYS A 142 -2.10 8.23 16.62
CA LYS A 142 -1.24 9.42 16.70
C LYS A 142 -0.60 9.43 18.08
N ASP A 143 0.73 9.50 18.12
CA ASP A 143 1.52 9.52 19.35
C ASP A 143 1.11 8.40 20.32
N ASN A 144 1.01 7.18 19.80
CA ASN A 144 0.58 5.95 20.49
C ASN A 144 -0.87 5.92 21.00
N SER A 145 -1.68 6.95 20.71
CA SER A 145 -3.10 6.99 21.07
C SER A 145 -3.96 6.70 19.85
N PRO A 146 -5.05 5.90 19.98
CA PRO A 146 -5.97 5.66 18.88
C PRO A 146 -6.46 6.98 18.28
N LEU A 147 -6.32 7.13 16.97
CA LEU A 147 -6.71 8.34 16.29
C LEU A 147 -8.24 8.43 16.32
N THR A 148 -8.76 9.31 17.16
CA THR A 148 -10.19 9.57 17.20
C THR A 148 -10.57 10.46 16.02
N LEU A 149 -11.43 9.97 15.13
CA LEU A 149 -12.01 10.75 14.04
C LEU A 149 -13.01 11.78 14.59
N LYS A 150 -12.51 12.81 15.28
CA LYS A 150 -13.34 13.96 15.64
C LYS A 150 -13.71 14.69 14.35
N ARG A 151 -15.01 15.00 14.19
CA ARG A 151 -15.59 15.53 12.95
C ARG A 151 -14.78 16.71 12.38
N GLY A 152 -14.33 16.57 11.14
CA GLY A 152 -13.94 17.70 10.28
C GLY A 152 -12.66 17.50 9.45
N ARG A 153 -11.51 17.40 10.12
CA ARG A 153 -10.19 17.50 9.45
C ARG A 153 -9.59 16.16 9.04
N TYR A 154 -9.80 15.11 9.83
CA TYR A 154 -9.27 13.77 9.56
C TYR A 154 -10.26 12.96 8.71
N GLN A 155 -9.78 12.37 7.60
CA GLN A 155 -10.55 11.52 6.71
C GLN A 155 -9.79 10.22 6.44
N ILE A 156 -10.45 9.08 6.60
CA ILE A 156 -9.89 7.77 6.29
C ILE A 156 -10.47 7.26 4.98
N HIS A 157 -9.61 6.73 4.13
CA HIS A 157 -9.96 5.93 2.97
C HIS A 157 -9.31 4.55 3.11
N HIS A 158 -10.09 3.48 2.95
CA HIS A 158 -9.65 2.11 3.16
C HIS A 158 -10.11 1.21 2.01
N THR A 159 -9.16 0.52 1.40
CA THR A 159 -9.37 -0.55 0.42
C THR A 159 -8.67 -1.83 0.91
N SER A 160 -8.74 -2.93 0.17
CA SER A 160 -8.03 -4.19 0.51
C SER A 160 -6.50 -4.05 0.52
N GLU A 161 -5.96 -3.06 -0.18
CA GLU A 161 -4.51 -2.88 -0.37
C GLU A 161 -3.97 -1.58 0.23
N VAL A 162 -4.84 -0.59 0.49
CA VAL A 162 -4.44 0.75 0.90
C VAL A 162 -5.28 1.25 2.06
N PHE A 163 -4.62 1.72 3.10
CA PHE A 163 -5.20 2.41 4.25
C PHE A 163 -4.61 3.82 4.34
N GLN A 164 -5.40 4.81 3.97
CA GLN A 164 -4.97 6.20 3.83
C GLN A 164 -5.63 7.10 4.87
N LEU A 165 -4.82 7.94 5.52
CA LEU A 165 -5.27 9.04 6.37
C LEU A 165 -5.01 10.36 5.64
N THR A 166 -6.07 11.14 5.42
CA THR A 166 -5.98 12.52 4.94
C THR A 166 -6.25 13.46 6.11
N ILE A 167 -5.34 14.40 6.35
CA ILE A 167 -5.52 15.47 7.34
C ILE A 167 -5.68 16.78 6.56
N LYS A 168 -6.88 17.35 6.62
CA LYS A 168 -7.20 18.60 5.95
C LYS A 168 -6.78 19.79 6.78
N LYS A 169 -6.26 20.83 6.12
CA LYS A 169 -5.85 22.10 6.73
C LYS A 169 -5.03 21.84 8.00
N VAL A 170 -3.83 21.29 7.82
CA VAL A 170 -2.94 20.92 8.92
C VAL A 170 -2.60 22.12 9.79
N GLU A 171 -2.47 21.86 11.09
CA GLU A 171 -2.11 22.81 12.13
C GLU A 171 -0.82 22.34 12.81
N LYS A 172 -0.07 23.24 13.47
CA LYS A 172 1.13 22.85 14.24
C LYS A 172 0.91 21.69 15.23
N SER A 173 -0.29 21.60 15.79
CA SER A 173 -0.68 20.53 16.72
C SER A 173 -0.78 19.15 16.05
N ASP A 174 -0.88 19.08 14.72
CA ASP A 174 -0.91 17.82 13.97
C ASP A 174 0.48 17.19 13.83
N ASN A 175 1.56 17.93 14.11
CA ASN A 175 2.92 17.41 14.15
C ASN A 175 3.03 16.22 15.11
N GLY A 176 3.73 15.16 14.71
CA GLY A 176 3.89 13.97 15.55
C GLY A 176 4.10 12.70 14.74
N THR A 177 4.05 11.58 15.45
CA THR A 177 4.21 10.25 14.86
C THR A 177 2.84 9.61 14.67
N TYR A 178 2.54 9.22 13.43
CA TYR A 178 1.33 8.51 13.07
C TYR A 178 1.66 7.05 12.80
N THR A 179 0.91 6.12 13.38
CA THR A 179 1.14 4.69 13.21
C THR A 179 -0.06 4.07 12.53
N CYS A 180 0.13 3.41 11.38
CA CYS A 180 -0.86 2.46 10.90
C CYS A 180 -0.57 1.08 11.52
N GLU A 181 -1.62 0.45 12.03
CA GLU A 181 -1.59 -0.88 12.62
C GLU A 181 -2.47 -1.79 11.79
N ALA A 182 -2.02 -3.02 11.56
CA ALA A 182 -2.75 -4.09 10.90
C ALA A 182 -2.76 -5.33 11.77
N LYS A 183 -3.95 -5.81 12.12
CA LYS A 183 -4.16 -7.00 12.94
C LYS A 183 -4.89 -8.08 12.14
N SER A 184 -4.31 -9.28 12.09
CA SER A 184 -4.99 -10.46 11.58
C SER A 184 -4.79 -11.65 12.52
N VAL A 185 -5.52 -12.74 12.28
CA VAL A 185 -5.38 -13.99 13.05
C VAL A 185 -3.99 -14.61 12.98
N LEU A 186 -3.15 -14.17 12.03
CA LEU A 186 -1.79 -14.67 11.83
C LEU A 186 -0.72 -13.75 12.42
N GLY A 187 -1.09 -12.57 12.92
CA GLY A 187 -0.17 -11.64 13.55
C GLY A 187 -0.59 -10.18 13.43
N GLU A 188 0.23 -9.32 14.02
CA GLU A 188 0.07 -7.88 14.01
C GLU A 188 1.33 -7.22 13.43
N MET A 189 1.14 -6.16 12.66
CA MET A 189 2.23 -5.31 12.19
C MET A 189 1.88 -3.84 12.36
N ARG A 190 2.91 -3.01 12.55
CA ARG A 190 2.81 -1.57 12.67
C ARG A 190 3.81 -0.88 11.75
N LYS A 191 3.43 0.26 11.20
CA LYS A 191 4.30 1.14 10.42
C LYS A 191 4.07 2.58 10.84
N GLU A 192 5.17 3.25 11.20
CA GLU A 192 5.18 4.64 11.64
C GLU A 192 5.46 5.59 10.47
N PHE A 193 4.88 6.79 10.59
CA PHE A 193 5.02 7.93 9.71
C PHE A 193 5.32 9.17 10.53
N HIS A 194 6.27 9.99 10.10
CA HIS A 194 6.63 11.24 10.76
C HIS A 194 6.05 12.44 10.01
N LEU A 195 5.12 13.15 10.63
CA LEU A 195 4.53 14.35 10.06
C LEU A 195 5.20 15.60 10.63
N THR A 196 5.81 16.39 9.76
CA THR A 196 6.38 17.71 10.09
C THR A 196 5.51 18.83 9.54
N VAL A 197 5.01 19.72 10.42
CA VAL A 197 4.19 20.88 10.01
C VAL A 197 4.98 22.18 10.15
N GLU A 198 5.22 22.85 9.02
CA GLU A 198 5.94 24.12 8.94
C GLU A 198 4.98 25.32 8.99
N ASP A 199 5.48 26.46 9.46
CA ASP A 199 4.70 27.69 9.45
C ASP A 199 4.41 28.10 8.01
N ARG A 200 3.19 28.59 7.76
CA ARG A 200 2.85 29.10 6.45
C ARG A 200 3.74 30.30 6.12
N LYS A 201 4.49 30.21 5.03
CA LYS A 201 5.27 31.35 4.55
C LYS A 201 4.33 32.51 4.21
N PRO A 202 4.62 33.74 4.64
CA PRO A 202 3.79 34.89 4.29
C PRO A 202 3.76 35.04 2.76
N ALA A 203 2.59 35.39 2.22
CA ALA A 203 2.39 35.54 0.78
C ALA A 203 3.33 36.57 0.14
N PHE A 204 3.85 37.50 0.94
CA PHE A 204 4.88 38.45 0.56
C PHE A 204 6.00 38.42 1.62
N PRO A 205 7.27 38.19 1.22
CA PRO A 205 8.38 38.28 2.16
C PRO A 205 8.52 39.72 2.66
N LEU A 206 8.89 39.89 3.93
CA LEU A 206 9.05 41.21 4.55
C LEU A 206 9.99 42.11 3.73
N GLU A 207 11.05 41.52 3.17
CA GLU A 207 12.01 42.18 2.28
C GLU A 207 11.35 42.82 1.05
N ALA A 208 10.36 42.15 0.44
CA ALA A 208 9.64 42.71 -0.71
C ALA A 208 8.73 43.87 -0.31
N ILE A 209 8.11 43.78 0.87
CA ILE A 209 7.29 44.87 1.43
C ILE A 209 8.17 46.08 1.72
N ILE A 210 9.32 45.86 2.36
CA ILE A 210 10.30 46.91 2.67
C ILE A 210 10.82 47.54 1.37
N ALA A 211 11.21 46.75 0.38
CA ALA A 211 11.67 47.25 -0.91
C ALA A 211 10.61 48.11 -1.61
N ALA A 212 9.33 47.68 -1.59
CA ALA A 212 8.23 48.46 -2.15
C ALA A 212 8.06 49.81 -1.42
N ILE A 213 8.11 49.82 -0.09
CA ILE A 213 8.04 51.06 0.70
C ILE A 213 9.21 51.98 0.36
N VAL A 214 10.43 51.45 0.27
CA VAL A 214 11.62 52.23 -0.11
C VAL A 214 11.47 52.83 -1.51
N VAL A 215 11.00 52.06 -2.49
CA VAL A 215 10.74 52.55 -3.85
C VAL A 215 9.69 53.68 -3.84
N VAL A 216 8.61 53.52 -3.08
CA VAL A 216 7.58 54.57 -2.93
C VAL A 216 8.17 55.83 -2.29
N LEU A 217 8.97 55.69 -1.23
CA LEU A 217 9.63 56.84 -0.59
C LEU A 217 10.60 57.55 -1.55
N LEU A 218 11.40 56.79 -2.31
CA LEU A 218 12.32 57.35 -3.30
C LEU A 218 11.58 58.09 -4.42
N THR A 219 10.47 57.55 -4.92
CA THR A 219 9.65 58.23 -5.94
C THR A 219 9.01 59.51 -5.40
N ILE A 220 8.53 59.52 -4.15
CA ILE A 220 8.02 60.72 -3.48
C ILE A 220 9.13 61.77 -3.33
N ILE A 221 10.31 61.37 -2.83
CA ILE A 221 11.47 62.26 -2.66
C ILE A 221 11.88 62.85 -4.01
N PHE A 222 12.01 62.02 -5.05
CA PHE A 222 12.36 62.48 -6.39
C PHE A 222 11.32 63.46 -6.95
N GLY A 223 10.03 63.19 -6.72
CA GLY A 223 8.94 64.10 -7.08
C GLY A 223 9.02 65.45 -6.36
N ILE A 224 9.34 65.46 -5.05
CA ILE A 224 9.53 66.68 -4.25
C ILE A 224 10.73 67.49 -4.77
N VAL A 225 11.87 66.82 -5.03
CA VAL A 225 13.08 67.45 -5.57
C VAL A 225 12.81 68.06 -6.94
N ALA A 226 12.20 67.30 -7.85
CA ALA A 226 11.83 67.79 -9.18
C ALA A 226 10.86 68.98 -9.14
N ARG A 227 9.92 68.99 -8.18
CA ARG A 227 9.00 70.13 -7.97
C ARG A 227 9.76 71.37 -7.47
N ARG A 228 10.71 71.20 -6.54
CA ARG A 228 11.58 72.30 -6.07
C ARG A 228 12.42 72.88 -7.20
N GLU A 229 13.04 72.04 -8.03
CA GLU A 229 13.83 72.50 -9.19
C GLU A 229 12.99 73.28 -10.20
N LYS A 230 11.78 72.80 -10.51
CA LYS A 230 10.84 73.52 -11.40
C LYS A 230 10.49 74.89 -10.84
N ILE A 231 10.16 74.99 -9.54
CA ILE A 231 9.86 76.27 -8.88
C ILE A 231 11.07 77.21 -8.97
N PHE A 232 12.28 76.71 -8.68
CA PHE A 232 13.49 77.50 -8.72
C PHE A 232 13.79 78.05 -10.13
N LYS A 233 13.57 77.24 -11.17
CA LYS A 233 13.70 77.69 -12.57
C LYS A 233 12.71 78.81 -12.91
N VAL A 234 11.44 78.69 -12.50
CA VAL A 234 10.40 79.72 -12.73
C VAL A 234 10.73 81.04 -12.03
N ILE A 235 11.21 80.97 -10.79
CA ILE A 235 11.65 82.17 -10.05
C ILE A 235 12.81 82.84 -10.80
N LYS A 236 13.79 82.06 -11.28
CA LYS A 236 14.95 82.58 -12.02
C LYS A 236 14.57 83.24 -13.35
N THR A 237 13.62 82.69 -14.10
CA THR A 237 13.10 83.33 -15.34
C THR A 237 12.29 84.59 -15.04
N SER A 238 11.49 84.61 -13.97
CA SER A 238 10.74 85.80 -13.57
C SER A 238 11.64 86.95 -13.10
N VAL A 239 12.81 86.64 -12.52
CA VAL A 239 13.81 87.65 -12.14
C VAL A 239 14.51 88.22 -13.38
N ASN A 240 14.90 87.37 -14.34
CA ASN A 240 15.57 87.82 -15.56
C ASN A 240 14.67 88.62 -16.53
N GLN A 241 13.34 88.50 -16.44
CA GLN A 241 12.41 89.31 -17.25
C GLN A 241 12.14 90.71 -16.67
N LYS A 242 12.61 91.01 -15.45
CA LYS A 242 12.41 92.31 -14.76
C LYS A 242 13.65 93.23 -14.79
N THR A 243 14.70 92.84 -15.50
CA THR A 243 15.93 93.61 -15.79
C THR A 243 16.03 93.86 -17.28
#